data_AF-A0A965IT33-F1
#
_entry.id   AF-A0A965IT33-F1
#
_cell.length_a   1.000
_cell.length_b   1.000
_cell.length_c   1.000
_cell.angle_alpha   90.00
_cell.angle_beta   90.00
_cell.angle_gamma   90.00
#
_symmetry.space_group_name_H-M   'P 1'
#
loop_
_entity.id
_entity.type
_entity.pdbx_description
1 polymer ?
#
loop_
_entity_poly.entity_id
_entity_poly.type
_entity_poly.pdbx_seq_one_letter_code
_entity_poly.pdbx_strand_id
1 'polypeptide(L)'
;VLRKPQYWRHLWQPMRPSWGEPYEQVAARMRAAIADAAKEARGHEALIISHQLPIWIARLDAERRRYWHDPRKRQCALASLTSLTFEFNGAEPEFVGLEYSEPAQSLLGNASRIAGA
;
A
#
# COMPACT_ATOMS: atom_id res chain seq x y z
N VAL A 1 21.78 -11.38 2.87
CA VAL A 1 21.64 -11.51 1.39
C VAL A 1 22.76 -10.79 0.67
N LEU A 2 22.98 -9.48 0.87
CA LEU A 2 24.06 -8.72 0.20
C LEU A 2 25.48 -9.24 0.47
N ARG A 3 25.74 -9.78 1.67
CA ARG A 3 27.04 -10.36 2.05
C ARG A 3 27.33 -11.76 1.46
N LYS A 4 26.41 -12.34 0.68
CA LYS A 4 26.52 -13.69 0.12
C LYS A 4 26.61 -13.59 -1.42
N PRO A 5 27.82 -13.62 -2.02
CA PRO A 5 28.04 -13.37 -3.45
C PRO A 5 27.23 -14.26 -4.38
N GLN A 6 26.93 -15.49 -3.96
CA GLN A 6 26.11 -16.45 -4.71
C GLN A 6 24.72 -15.92 -5.13
N TYR A 7 24.20 -14.90 -4.42
CA TYR A 7 22.92 -14.27 -4.72
C TYR A 7 23.02 -13.00 -5.57
N TRP A 8 24.22 -12.51 -5.89
CA TRP A 8 24.37 -11.25 -6.62
C TRP A 8 23.81 -11.30 -8.05
N ARG A 9 23.78 -12.49 -8.67
CA ARG A 9 23.11 -12.71 -9.97
C ARG A 9 21.63 -12.32 -9.95
N HIS A 10 20.98 -12.37 -8.79
CA HIS A 10 19.58 -12.02 -8.61
C HIS A 10 19.37 -10.51 -8.37
N LEU A 11 20.46 -9.79 -8.09
CA LEU A 11 20.48 -8.35 -7.86
C LEU A 11 20.90 -7.56 -9.10
N TRP A 12 21.17 -8.24 -10.22
CA TRP A 12 21.65 -7.63 -11.45
C TRP A 12 20.64 -6.66 -12.08
N GLN A 13 19.34 -6.95 -11.98
CA GLN A 13 18.26 -6.09 -12.44
C GLN A 13 17.23 -5.86 -11.33
N PRO A 14 17.55 -5.02 -10.33
CA PRO A 14 16.67 -4.82 -9.18
C PRO A 14 15.37 -4.10 -9.58
N MET A 15 15.36 -3.39 -10.72
CA MET A 15 14.18 -2.70 -11.27
C MET A 15 13.20 -3.63 -11.99
N ARG A 16 13.64 -4.83 -12.37
CA ARG A 16 12.79 -5.91 -12.90
C ARG A 16 12.98 -7.13 -12.00
N PRO A 17 12.42 -7.09 -10.78
CA PRO A 17 12.63 -8.16 -9.83
C PRO A 17 12.10 -9.47 -10.44
N SER A 18 13.00 -10.42 -10.70
CA SER A 18 12.61 -11.78 -11.12
C SER A 18 12.13 -12.65 -9.94
N TRP A 19 11.99 -12.04 -8.76
CA TRP A 19 11.72 -12.70 -7.47
C TRP A 19 10.39 -12.24 -6.85
N GLY A 20 9.57 -11.48 -7.58
CA GLY A 20 8.30 -10.96 -7.10
C GLY A 20 7.50 -10.22 -8.17
N GLU A 21 6.32 -9.75 -7.78
CA GLU A 21 5.44 -8.95 -8.62
C GLU A 21 6.01 -7.52 -8.80
N PRO A 22 6.04 -6.97 -10.03
CA PRO A 22 6.39 -5.57 -10.26
C PRO A 22 5.44 -4.61 -9.52
N TYR A 23 5.97 -3.53 -8.95
CA TYR A 23 5.14 -2.55 -8.23
C TYR A 23 4.06 -1.91 -9.09
N GLU A 24 4.27 -1.76 -10.40
CA GLU A 24 3.24 -1.27 -11.34
C GLU A 24 2.02 -2.19 -11.40
N GLN A 25 2.21 -3.51 -11.30
CA GLN A 25 1.11 -4.48 -11.29
C GLN A 25 0.36 -4.42 -9.95
N VAL A 26 1.09 -4.30 -8.83
CA VAL A 26 0.49 -4.09 -7.50
C VAL A 26 -0.34 -2.81 -7.47
N ALA A 27 0.20 -1.70 -7.99
CA ALA A 27 -0.49 -0.42 -8.08
C ALA A 27 -1.76 -0.51 -8.93
N ALA A 28 -1.67 -1.12 -10.12
CA ALA A 28 -2.81 -1.30 -11.00
C ALA A 28 -3.95 -2.10 -10.34
N ARG A 29 -3.61 -3.21 -9.68
CA ARG A 29 -4.58 -4.04 -8.95
C ARG A 29 -5.21 -3.31 -7.77
N MET A 30 -4.42 -2.63 -6.96
CA MET A 30 -4.94 -1.88 -5.81
C MET A 30 -5.83 -0.72 -6.28
N ARG A 31 -5.43 0.02 -7.32
CA ARG A 31 -6.24 1.09 -7.90
C ARG A 31 -7.59 0.59 -8.40
N ALA A 32 -7.62 -0.55 -9.09
CA ALA A 32 -8.88 -1.17 -9.52
C ALA A 32 -9.76 -1.55 -8.31
N ALA A 33 -9.20 -2.26 -7.32
CA ALA A 33 -9.95 -2.66 -6.13
C ALA A 33 -10.49 -1.47 -5.32
N ILE A 34 -9.71 -0.39 -5.21
CA ILE A 34 -10.12 0.85 -4.53
C ILE A 34 -11.24 1.53 -5.30
N ALA A 35 -11.14 1.64 -6.63
CA ALA A 35 -12.17 2.24 -7.46
C ALA A 35 -13.49 1.45 -7.40
N ASP A 36 -13.41 0.12 -7.43
CA ASP A 36 -14.59 -0.75 -7.30
C ASP A 36 -15.24 -0.61 -5.92
N ALA A 37 -14.44 -0.62 -4.85
CA ALA A 37 -14.94 -0.42 -3.49
C ALA A 37 -15.56 0.96 -3.29
N ALA A 38 -14.96 2.01 -3.86
CA ALA A 38 -15.51 3.37 -3.79
C ALA A 38 -16.86 3.44 -4.50
N LYS A 39 -17.00 2.83 -5.70
CA LYS A 39 -18.25 2.80 -6.45
C LYS A 39 -19.35 2.07 -5.69
N GLU A 40 -19.05 0.89 -5.15
CA GLU A 40 -20.02 0.08 -4.41
C GLU A 40 -20.47 0.78 -3.12
N ALA A 41 -19.55 1.46 -2.42
CA ALA A 41 -19.84 2.18 -1.19
C ALA A 41 -20.21 3.66 -1.41
N ARG A 42 -20.71 4.04 -2.59
CA ARG A 42 -21.09 5.44 -2.86
C ARG A 42 -22.06 5.97 -1.80
N GLY A 43 -21.68 7.08 -1.14
CA GLY A 43 -22.46 7.68 -0.04
C GLY A 43 -22.18 7.08 1.35
N HIS A 44 -21.26 6.11 1.42
CA HIS A 44 -20.83 5.42 2.63
C HIS A 44 -19.30 5.30 2.65
N GLU A 45 -18.76 4.57 3.63
CA GLU A 45 -17.34 4.24 3.71
C GLU A 45 -17.12 2.76 3.41
N ALA A 46 -16.03 2.43 2.72
CA ALA A 46 -15.56 1.07 2.50
C ALA A 46 -14.22 0.84 3.21
N LEU A 47 -14.01 -0.38 3.71
CA LEU A 47 -12.74 -0.78 4.30
C LEU A 47 -12.10 -1.92 3.49
N ILE A 48 -10.86 -1.71 3.07
CA ILE A 48 -10.01 -2.73 2.44
C ILE A 48 -8.90 -3.10 3.42
N ILE A 49 -8.83 -4.37 3.82
CA ILE A 49 -7.77 -4.89 4.67
C ILE A 49 -6.72 -5.57 3.78
N SER A 50 -5.46 -5.16 3.92
CA SER A 50 -4.36 -5.69 3.12
C SER A 50 -3.05 -5.69 3.90
N HIS A 51 -1.96 -6.05 3.22
CA HIS A 51 -0.62 -6.08 3.80
C HIS A 51 0.17 -4.81 3.53
N GLN A 52 1.28 -4.68 4.25
CA GLN A 52 2.09 -3.47 4.28
C GLN A 52 2.52 -2.97 2.89
N LEU A 53 2.97 -3.87 2.01
CA LEU A 53 3.45 -3.48 0.69
C LEU A 53 2.31 -3.01 -0.24
N PRO A 54 1.21 -3.75 -0.45
CA PRO A 54 0.09 -3.28 -1.26
C PRO A 54 -0.48 -1.93 -0.78
N ILE A 55 -0.68 -1.74 0.54
CA ILE A 55 -1.17 -0.46 1.10
C ILE A 55 -0.23 0.68 0.73
N TRP A 56 1.08 0.48 0.93
CA TRP A 56 2.06 1.51 0.65
C TRP A 56 2.16 1.84 -0.84
N ILE A 57 2.11 0.83 -1.72
CA ILE A 57 2.13 1.06 -3.16
C ILE A 57 0.86 1.79 -3.63
N ALA A 58 -0.31 1.43 -3.09
CA ALA A 58 -1.56 2.14 -3.39
C ALA A 58 -1.47 3.62 -3.00
N ARG A 59 -0.89 3.92 -1.85
CA ARG A 59 -0.62 5.30 -1.42
C ARG A 59 0.33 6.04 -2.35
N LEU A 60 1.47 5.43 -2.70
CA LEU A 60 2.43 6.06 -3.62
C LEU A 60 1.79 6.32 -4.99
N ASP A 61 0.92 5.42 -5.46
CA ASP A 61 0.15 5.60 -6.69
C ASP A 61 -0.81 6.80 -6.61
N ALA A 62 -1.60 6.88 -5.54
CA ALA A 62 -2.54 7.99 -5.30
C ALA A 62 -1.82 9.35 -5.18
N GLU A 63 -0.66 9.39 -4.49
CA GLU A 63 0.18 10.59 -4.35
C GLU A 63 1.06 10.87 -5.59
N ARG A 64 0.97 10.04 -6.65
CA ARG A 64 1.81 10.12 -7.87
C ARG A 64 3.31 10.13 -7.60
N ARG A 65 3.76 9.35 -6.63
CA ARG A 65 5.16 9.22 -6.22
C ARG A 65 5.81 8.00 -6.85
N ARG A 66 7.15 8.03 -6.92
CA ARG A 66 7.93 6.89 -7.41
C ARG A 66 7.75 5.67 -6.51
N TYR A 67 7.47 4.51 -7.10
CA TYR A 67 7.31 3.25 -6.36
C TYR A 67 8.61 2.71 -5.74
N TRP A 68 9.77 3.11 -6.25
CA TRP A 68 11.04 2.82 -5.59
C TRP A 68 11.20 3.69 -4.34
N HIS A 69 11.33 3.05 -3.19
CA HIS A 69 11.32 3.70 -1.88
C HIS A 69 12.26 2.98 -0.90
N ASP A 70 12.58 3.66 0.20
CA ASP A 70 13.18 3.02 1.37
C ASP A 70 12.08 2.31 2.19
N PRO A 71 12.09 0.97 2.31
CA PRO A 71 11.05 0.23 3.03
C PRO A 71 10.93 0.59 4.52
N ARG A 72 11.92 1.26 5.10
CA ARG A 72 11.93 1.69 6.51
C ARG A 72 11.14 2.98 6.75
N LYS A 73 10.85 3.73 5.69
CA LYS A 73 10.13 5.01 5.73
C LYS A 73 8.64 4.86 5.42
N ARG A 74 8.13 3.62 5.37
CA ARG A 74 6.72 3.35 5.07
C ARG A 74 5.85 3.74 6.26
N GLN A 75 4.83 4.54 6.00
CA GLN A 75 3.73 4.77 6.93
C GLN A 75 2.70 3.67 6.72
N CYS A 76 2.81 2.60 7.51
CA CYS A 76 1.91 1.46 7.51
C CYS A 76 2.17 0.61 8.77
N ALA A 77 1.95 1.22 9.93
CA ALA A 77 2.03 0.53 11.22
C ALA A 77 0.89 -0.51 11.36
N LEU A 78 1.00 -1.40 12.35
CA LEU A 78 -0.08 -2.34 12.63
C LEU A 78 -1.35 -1.57 13.03
N ALA A 79 -2.48 -1.92 12.40
CA ALA A 79 -3.77 -1.23 12.58
C ALA A 79 -3.72 0.30 12.35
N SER A 80 -2.82 0.77 11.48
CA SER A 80 -2.88 2.12 10.92
C SER A 80 -3.94 2.23 9.82
N LEU A 81 -4.45 3.43 9.58
CA LEU A 81 -5.38 3.71 8.48
C LEU A 81 -4.71 4.60 7.44
N THR A 82 -4.85 4.25 6.16
CA THR A 82 -4.59 5.15 5.03
C THR A 82 -5.93 5.42 4.37
N SER A 83 -6.51 6.56 4.65
CA SER A 83 -7.83 6.96 4.16
C SER A 83 -7.70 7.69 2.84
N LEU A 84 -8.42 7.23 1.82
CA LEU A 84 -8.52 7.88 0.52
C LEU A 84 -9.93 8.46 0.37
N THR A 85 -10.02 9.75 0.12
CA THR A 85 -11.29 10.47 -0.07
C THR A 85 -11.58 10.62 -1.55
N PHE A 86 -12.81 10.32 -1.93
CA PHE A 86 -13.28 10.43 -3.31
C PHE A 86 -14.55 11.29 -3.37
N GLU A 87 -14.65 12.11 -4.40
CA GLU A 87 -15.90 12.79 -4.79
C GLU A 87 -16.47 12.11 -6.04
N PHE A 88 -17.79 12.17 -6.22
CA PHE A 88 -18.46 11.58 -7.37
C PHE A 88 -19.07 12.66 -8.25
N ASN A 89 -18.42 12.95 -9.38
CA ASN A 89 -18.99 13.74 -10.46
C ASN A 89 -19.42 12.83 -11.61
N GLY A 90 -20.59 12.21 -11.45
CA GLY A 90 -21.10 11.18 -12.36
C GLY A 90 -20.97 9.76 -11.79
N ALA A 91 -20.60 8.79 -12.62
CA ALA A 91 -20.49 7.38 -12.24
C ALA A 91 -19.11 6.98 -11.70
N GLU A 92 -18.07 7.76 -12.01
CA GLU A 92 -16.68 7.44 -11.65
C GLU A 92 -16.24 8.22 -10.40
N PRO A 93 -15.49 7.59 -9.48
CA PRO A 93 -14.92 8.27 -8.33
C PRO A 93 -13.69 9.11 -8.73
N GLU A 94 -13.65 10.35 -8.26
CA GLU A 94 -12.51 11.26 -8.41
C GLU A 94 -11.76 11.38 -7.07
N PHE A 95 -10.47 11.08 -7.07
CA PHE A 95 -9.63 11.17 -5.87
C PHE A 95 -9.38 12.63 -5.48
N VAL A 96 -9.70 12.99 -4.24
CA VAL A 96 -9.55 14.38 -3.74
C VAL A 96 -8.61 14.52 -2.56
N GLY A 97 -8.30 13.45 -1.83
CA GLY A 97 -7.44 13.56 -0.66
C GLY A 97 -7.00 12.25 -0.05
N LEU A 98 -5.90 12.31 0.70
CA LEU A 98 -5.36 11.19 1.45
C LEU A 98 -5.00 11.64 2.86
N GLU A 99 -5.36 10.82 3.85
CA GLU A 99 -4.94 10.99 5.24
C GLU A 99 -4.33 9.69 5.78
N TYR A 100 -3.39 9.81 6.71
CA TYR A 100 -2.81 8.68 7.43
C TYR A 100 -2.94 8.89 8.93
N SER A 101 -3.41 7.86 9.64
CA SER A 101 -3.52 7.88 11.09
C SER A 101 -3.09 6.55 11.71
N GLU A 102 -2.67 6.58 12.97
CA GLU A 102 -2.28 5.39 13.75
C GLU A 102 -3.12 5.28 15.04
N PRO A 103 -4.42 4.94 14.96
CA PRO A 103 -5.30 4.94 16.14
C PRO A 103 -4.83 3.97 17.23
N ALA A 104 -4.23 2.85 16.84
CA ALA A 104 -3.75 1.81 17.74
C ALA A 104 -2.27 1.98 18.16
N GLN A 105 -1.65 3.15 17.91
CA GLN A 105 -0.21 3.36 18.13
C GLN A 105 0.23 3.03 19.57
N SER A 106 -0.59 3.39 20.57
CA SER A 106 -0.31 3.13 21.99
C SER A 106 -0.26 1.65 22.35
N LEU A 107 -0.85 0.78 21.53
CA LEU A 107 -0.90 -0.67 21.77
C LEU A 107 0.30 -1.41 21.17
N LEU A 108 1.08 -0.76 20.30
CA LEU A 108 2.17 -1.39 19.56
C LEU A 108 3.28 -1.95 20.47
N GLY A 109 3.52 -1.33 21.63
CA GLY A 109 4.53 -1.81 22.59
C GLY A 109 4.23 -3.21 23.14
N ASN A 110 2.95 -3.60 23.16
CA ASN A 110 2.48 -4.89 23.66
C ASN A 110 2.04 -5.84 22.54
N ALA A 111 2.14 -5.41 21.27
CA ALA A 111 1.69 -6.19 20.14
C ALA A 111 2.60 -7.41 19.89
N SER A 112 1.98 -8.53 19.51
CA SER A 112 2.72 -9.70 19.06
C SER A 112 3.55 -9.35 17.82
N ARG A 113 4.78 -9.89 17.75
CA ARG A 113 5.63 -9.76 16.55
C ARG A 113 5.28 -10.78 15.47
N ILE A 114 4.32 -11.66 15.73
CA ILE A 114 3.85 -12.66 14.77
C ILE A 114 2.99 -11.95 13.73
N ALA A 115 3.26 -12.21 12.45
CA ALA A 115 2.46 -11.66 11.36
C ALA A 115 1.01 -12.19 11.45
N GLY A 116 0.03 -11.27 11.49
CA GLY A 116 -1.40 -11.60 11.49
C GLY A 116 -2.03 -11.92 12.85
N ALA A 117 -1.30 -11.70 13.95
CA ALA A 117 -1.80 -11.85 15.32
C ALA A 117 -2.36 -10.53 15.89
#